data_AF-A0A9D3Z3H2-F1
#
_entry.id   AF-A0A9D3Z3H2-F1
#
_cell.length_a   1.000
_cell.length_b   1.000
_cell.length_c   1.000
_cell.angle_alpha   90.00
_cell.angle_beta   90.00
_cell.angle_gamma   90.00
#
_symmetry.space_group_name_H-M   'P 1'
#
loop_
_entity.id
_entity.type
_entity.pdbx_description
1 polymer ?
#
loop_
_entity_poly.entity_id
_entity_poly.type
_entity_poly.pdbx_seq_one_letter_code
_entity_poly.pdbx_strand_id
1 'polypeptide(L)'
;MALCFTPIFNKIFPVIYLQKFNTLVLDERVLALGRLLRRNILVFPDEQLGEEENNNNVANRFHAYMNYTLWRHGRFSSEVRIPILACAVWKISDKFPHPYEQFIGFKPSV
;
A
#
# COMPACT_ATOMS: atom_id res chain seq x y z
N MET A 1 -1.18 -17.46 8.71
CA MET A 1 -2.28 -17.83 9.65
C MET A 1 -3.57 -17.16 9.16
N ALA A 2 -4.47 -17.95 8.58
CA ALA A 2 -5.62 -17.53 7.80
C ALA A 2 -6.85 -17.15 8.65
N LEU A 3 -6.78 -16.03 9.40
CA LEU A 3 -7.91 -15.55 10.21
C LEU A 3 -8.76 -14.45 9.56
N CYS A 4 -8.47 -14.01 8.33
CA CYS A 4 -9.30 -12.99 7.66
C CYS A 4 -10.46 -13.55 6.82
N PHE A 5 -10.62 -14.88 6.72
CA PHE A 5 -11.62 -15.53 5.85
C PHE A 5 -12.85 -16.06 6.61
N THR A 6 -13.33 -15.33 7.62
CA THR A 6 -14.61 -15.67 8.27
C THR A 6 -15.79 -15.08 7.48
N PRO A 7 -16.95 -15.76 7.41
CA PRO A 7 -18.12 -15.33 6.64
C PRO A 7 -18.76 -14.01 7.12
N ILE A 8 -18.31 -13.47 8.26
CA ILE A 8 -18.71 -12.16 8.78
C ILE A 8 -18.10 -11.02 7.93
N PHE A 9 -16.92 -11.23 7.33
CA PHE A 9 -16.24 -10.21 6.52
C PHE A 9 -17.03 -9.81 5.26
N ASN A 10 -17.76 -10.74 4.65
CA ASN A 10 -18.61 -10.48 3.48
C ASN A 10 -19.77 -9.52 3.79
N LYS A 11 -20.13 -9.32 5.05
CA LYS A 11 -21.15 -8.34 5.47
C LYS A 11 -20.60 -6.94 5.72
N ILE A 12 -19.31 -6.81 6.05
CA ILE A 12 -18.66 -5.52 6.36
C ILE A 12 -17.96 -4.93 5.12
N PHE A 13 -17.42 -5.79 4.25
CA PHE A 13 -16.80 -5.41 3.00
C PHE A 13 -17.55 -6.01 1.81
N PRO A 14 -18.40 -5.24 1.11
CA PRO A 14 -19.12 -5.75 -0.05
C PRO A 14 -18.14 -6.20 -1.14
N VAL A 15 -18.51 -7.18 -1.95
CA VAL A 15 -17.70 -7.74 -3.06
C VAL A 15 -17.13 -6.63 -3.97
N ILE A 16 -17.91 -5.58 -4.21
CA ILE A 16 -17.53 -4.41 -5.00
C ILE A 16 -16.30 -3.70 -4.39
N TYR A 17 -16.22 -3.64 -3.07
CA TYR A 17 -15.09 -3.02 -2.37
C TYR A 17 -13.82 -3.85 -2.55
N LEU A 18 -13.91 -5.18 -2.49
CA LEU A 18 -12.76 -6.07 -2.73
C LEU A 18 -12.26 -5.97 -4.16
N GLN A 19 -13.17 -5.85 -5.14
CA GLN A 19 -12.83 -5.66 -6.53
C GLN A 19 -12.09 -4.31 -6.74
N LYS A 20 -12.64 -3.22 -6.19
CA LYS A 20 -12.00 -1.89 -6.23
C LYS A 20 -10.65 -1.86 -5.52
N PHE A 21 -10.51 -2.56 -4.39
CA PHE A 21 -9.24 -2.67 -3.70
C PHE A 21 -8.20 -3.37 -4.57
N ASN A 22 -8.56 -4.48 -5.23
CA ASN A 22 -7.65 -5.20 -6.10
C ASN A 22 -7.22 -4.35 -7.31
N THR A 23 -8.12 -3.55 -7.90
CA THR A 23 -7.81 -2.73 -9.08
C THR A 23 -7.11 -1.41 -8.76
N LEU A 24 -7.48 -0.72 -7.68
CA LEU A 24 -6.93 0.60 -7.35
C LEU A 24 -5.68 0.53 -6.46
N VAL A 25 -5.59 -0.49 -5.61
CA VAL A 25 -4.52 -0.58 -4.59
C VAL A 25 -3.47 -1.61 -4.97
N LEU A 26 -3.89 -2.77 -5.48
CA LEU A 26 -2.99 -3.89 -5.74
C LEU A 26 -2.60 -4.06 -7.22
N ASP A 27 -3.25 -3.39 -8.17
CA ASP A 27 -2.95 -3.58 -9.59
C ASP A 27 -1.52 -3.14 -9.91
N GLU A 28 -0.77 -4.03 -10.54
CA GLU A 28 0.63 -3.80 -10.89
C GLU A 28 0.81 -2.66 -11.90
N ARG A 29 -0.19 -2.43 -12.77
CA ARG A 29 -0.18 -1.32 -13.73
C ARG A 29 -0.29 0.03 -13.00
N VAL A 30 -1.15 0.10 -11.99
CA VAL A 30 -1.34 1.30 -11.17
C VAL A 30 -0.09 1.56 -10.32
N LEU A 31 0.48 0.50 -9.73
CA LEU A 31 1.72 0.61 -8.98
C LEU A 31 2.91 1.02 -9.87
N ALA A 32 3.00 0.49 -11.09
CA ALA A 32 4.00 0.88 -12.07
C ALA A 32 3.90 2.36 -12.43
N LEU A 33 2.67 2.85 -12.66
CA LEU A 33 2.42 4.27 -12.90
C LEU A 33 2.80 5.13 -11.70
N GLY A 34 2.51 4.68 -10.47
CA GLY A 34 2.95 5.36 -9.25
C GLY A 34 4.46 5.46 -9.11
N ARG A 35 5.19 4.39 -9.43
CA ARG A 35 6.66 4.38 -9.46
C ARG A 35 7.22 5.34 -10.50
N LEU A 36 6.65 5.32 -11.71
CA LEU A 36 7.03 6.25 -12.78
C LEU A 36 6.76 7.70 -12.38
N LEU A 37 5.60 7.99 -11.79
CA LEU A 37 5.25 9.33 -11.33
C LEU A 37 6.24 9.83 -10.27
N ARG A 38 6.60 8.97 -9.30
CA ARG A 38 7.59 9.29 -8.27
C ARG A 38 8.95 9.63 -8.88
N ARG A 39 9.43 8.85 -9.85
CA ARG A 39 10.70 9.11 -10.54
C ARG A 39 10.67 10.41 -11.34
N ASN A 40 9.59 10.63 -12.10
CA ASN A 40 9.49 11.77 -13.02
C ASN A 40 9.21 13.11 -12.31
N ILE A 41 8.38 13.12 -11.27
CA ILE A 41 7.98 14.36 -10.59
C ILE A 41 8.96 14.76 -9.50
N LEU A 42 9.49 13.81 -8.73
CA LEU A 42 10.30 14.11 -7.55
C LEU A 42 11.81 14.05 -7.82
N VAL A 43 12.23 13.71 -9.06
CA VAL A 43 13.64 13.64 -9.51
C VAL A 43 14.53 12.99 -8.45
N PHE A 44 14.11 11.82 -7.95
CA PHE A 44 14.99 11.00 -7.13
C PHE A 44 15.93 10.27 -8.08
N PRO A 45 17.26 10.53 -8.05
CA PRO A 45 18.19 9.80 -8.88
C PRO A 45 18.16 8.32 -8.49
N ASP A 46 18.12 7.44 -9.48
CA ASP A 46 18.09 5.98 -9.28
C ASP A 46 19.30 5.48 -8.45
N GLU A 47 20.34 6.30 -8.30
CA GLU A 47 21.58 6.05 -7.55
C GLU A 47 21.45 6.23 -6.02
N GLN A 48 20.42 6.91 -5.52
CA GLN A 48 20.13 7.03 -4.08
C GLN A 48 19.17 5.94 -3.57
N LEU A 49 18.63 5.15 -4.50
CA LEU A 49 17.85 3.95 -4.21
C LEU A 49 18.86 2.89 -3.72
N GLY A 50 19.15 2.86 -2.41
CA GLY A 50 20.03 1.86 -1.82
C GLY A 50 19.61 0.44 -2.19
N GLU A 51 20.44 -0.58 -1.94
CA GLU A 51 20.15 -1.98 -2.29
C GLU A 51 18.77 -2.48 -1.78
N GLU A 52 18.17 -1.82 -0.77
CA GLU A 52 16.82 -2.05 -0.28
C GLU A 52 15.69 -1.62 -1.25
N GLU A 53 15.92 -0.64 -2.12
CA GLU A 53 15.00 -0.15 -3.15
C GLU A 53 15.02 -0.98 -4.45
N ASN A 54 16.07 -1.80 -4.67
CA ASN A 54 16.04 -2.87 -5.68
C ASN A 54 14.95 -3.92 -5.35
N ASN A 55 14.47 -3.92 -4.11
CA ASN A 55 13.33 -4.70 -3.67
C ASN A 55 12.03 -3.98 -4.08
N ASN A 56 11.59 -4.16 -5.34
CA ASN A 56 10.34 -3.63 -5.90
C ASN A 56 9.14 -3.72 -4.95
N ASN A 57 9.12 -4.71 -4.06
CA ASN A 57 8.09 -4.92 -3.05
C ASN A 57 7.97 -3.78 -2.02
N VAL A 58 9.08 -3.13 -1.62
CA VAL A 58 9.05 -2.00 -0.66
C VAL A 58 8.33 -0.81 -1.28
N ALA A 59 8.74 -0.43 -2.49
CA ALA A 59 8.10 0.64 -3.26
C ALA A 59 6.63 0.33 -3.52
N ASN A 60 6.31 -0.93 -3.86
CA ASN A 60 4.94 -1.37 -4.09
C ASN A 60 4.06 -1.27 -2.84
N ARG A 61 4.57 -1.65 -1.67
CA ARG A 61 3.85 -1.45 -0.39
C ARG A 61 3.59 0.02 -0.13
N PHE A 62 4.61 0.86 -0.30
CA PHE A 62 4.47 2.29 -0.09
C PHE A 62 3.37 2.87 -0.99
N HIS A 63 3.43 2.60 -2.30
CA HIS A 63 2.40 3.06 -3.23
C HIS A 63 1.02 2.45 -2.95
N ALA A 64 0.92 1.19 -2.53
CA ALA A 64 -0.34 0.58 -2.13
C ALA A 64 -0.98 1.31 -0.93
N TYR A 65 -0.20 1.65 0.10
CA TYR A 65 -0.69 2.42 1.25
C TYR A 65 -1.18 3.81 0.86
N MET A 66 -0.45 4.47 -0.03
CA MET A 66 -0.83 5.77 -0.59
C MET A 66 -2.16 5.67 -1.35
N ASN A 67 -2.26 4.70 -2.27
CA ASN A 67 -3.45 4.50 -3.10
C ASN A 67 -4.68 4.17 -2.26
N TYR A 68 -4.52 3.34 -1.22
CA TYR A 68 -5.60 3.04 -0.28
C TYR A 68 -6.09 4.30 0.43
N THR A 69 -5.15 5.10 0.94
CA THR A 69 -5.46 6.34 1.66
C THR A 69 -6.17 7.34 0.75
N LEU A 70 -5.65 7.52 -0.47
CA LEU A 70 -6.25 8.40 -1.48
C LEU A 70 -7.65 7.93 -1.88
N TRP A 71 -7.84 6.63 -2.11
CA TRP A 71 -9.14 6.07 -2.46
C TRP A 71 -10.18 6.23 -1.34
N ARG A 72 -9.78 6.05 -0.07
CA ARG A 72 -10.70 6.11 1.08
C ARG A 72 -10.99 7.51 1.56
N HIS A 73 -10.02 8.40 1.48
CA HIS A 73 -10.11 9.73 2.09
C HIS A 73 -10.10 10.87 1.08
N GLY A 74 -9.82 10.60 -0.20
CA GLY A 74 -9.79 11.61 -1.28
C GLY A 74 -8.62 12.60 -1.17
N ARG A 75 -7.80 12.50 -0.12
CA ARG A 75 -6.67 13.39 0.13
C ARG A 75 -5.51 12.61 0.72
N PHE A 76 -4.31 13.01 0.31
CA PHE A 76 -3.05 12.56 0.88
C PHE A 76 -2.29 13.81 1.31
N SER A 77 -2.27 14.12 2.61
CA SER A 77 -1.52 15.26 3.15
C SER A 77 -0.32 14.74 3.94
N SER A 78 0.83 15.41 3.79
CA SER A 78 2.03 15.16 4.60
C SER A 78 1.81 15.50 6.07
N GLU A 79 0.88 16.40 6.36
CA GLU A 79 0.63 16.95 7.69
C GLU A 79 -0.26 16.04 8.54
N VAL A 80 -1.22 15.35 7.92
CA VAL A 80 -2.14 14.43 8.59
C VAL A 80 -1.93 13.03 8.07
N ARG A 81 -1.22 12.21 8.85
CA ARG A 81 -1.09 10.78 8.57
C ARG A 81 -2.36 10.05 8.99
N ILE A 82 -2.96 9.32 8.06
CA ILE A 82 -4.22 8.62 8.27
C ILE A 82 -3.95 7.13 8.51
N PRO A 83 -4.49 6.51 9.57
CA PRO A 83 -4.28 5.09 9.84
C PRO A 83 -5.01 4.23 8.80
N ILE A 84 -4.31 3.19 8.33
CA ILE A 84 -4.84 2.19 7.40
C ILE A 84 -5.42 1.03 8.22
N LEU A 85 -6.55 0.47 7.76
CA LEU A 85 -7.17 -0.68 8.40
C LEU A 85 -6.21 -1.90 8.38
N ALA A 86 -6.14 -2.62 9.49
CA ALA A 86 -5.27 -3.79 9.62
C ALA A 86 -5.52 -4.82 8.50
N CYS A 87 -6.77 -5.10 8.14
CA CYS A 87 -7.10 -6.04 7.06
C CYS A 87 -6.51 -5.63 5.69
N ALA A 88 -6.48 -4.34 5.38
CA ALA A 88 -5.89 -3.83 4.15
C ALA A 88 -4.37 -3.95 4.19
N VAL A 89 -3.76 -3.67 5.35
CA VAL A 89 -2.33 -3.85 5.58
C VAL A 89 -1.93 -5.31 5.36
N TRP A 90 -2.61 -6.26 6.00
CA TRP A 90 -2.32 -7.69 5.84
C TRP A 90 -2.40 -8.12 4.37
N LYS A 91 -3.44 -7.71 3.66
CA LYS A 91 -3.62 -8.08 2.25
C LYS A 91 -2.56 -7.46 1.32
N ILE A 92 -2.06 -6.26 1.64
CA ILE A 92 -0.94 -5.64 0.93
C ILE A 92 0.37 -6.38 1.25
N SER A 93 0.59 -6.74 2.51
CA SER A 93 1.76 -7.50 2.96
C SER A 93 1.82 -8.92 2.38
N ASP A 94 0.67 -9.60 2.24
CA ASP A 94 0.57 -10.91 1.59
C ASP A 94 1.02 -10.85 0.12
N LYS A 95 0.69 -9.75 -0.58
CA LYS A 95 1.10 -9.56 -1.98
C LYS A 95 2.55 -9.11 -2.12
N PHE A 96 3.02 -8.27 -1.20
CA PHE A 96 4.35 -7.68 -1.21
C PHE A 96 5.05 -7.98 0.13
N PRO A 97 5.62 -9.19 0.29
CA PRO A 97 6.19 -9.63 1.57
C PRO A 97 7.43 -8.80 1.95
N HIS A 98 7.64 -8.63 3.26
CA HIS A 98 8.81 -7.94 3.81
C HIS A 98 9.97 -8.94 3.94
N PRO A 99 11.21 -8.58 3.54
CA PRO A 99 12.35 -9.51 3.56
C PRO A 99 12.71 -10.02 4.96
N TYR A 100 12.44 -9.24 6.01
CA TYR A 100 12.79 -9.58 7.40
C TYR A 100 11.58 -9.92 8.29
N GLU A 101 10.40 -10.15 7.70
CA GLU A 101 9.11 -10.44 8.37
C GLU A 101 8.61 -9.43 9.43
N GLN A 102 9.43 -8.44 9.83
CA GLN A 102 9.07 -7.49 10.86
C GLN A 102 8.25 -6.33 10.28
N PHE A 103 6.96 -6.28 10.63
CA PHE A 103 6.06 -5.22 10.22
C PHE A 103 6.28 -3.97 11.09
N ILE A 104 6.72 -2.87 10.47
CA ILE A 104 6.78 -1.56 11.11
C ILE A 104 5.38 -0.94 11.05
N GLY A 105 4.78 -0.70 12.23
CA GLY A 105 3.45 -0.12 12.37
C GLY A 105 3.35 1.34 11.92
N PHE A 106 2.13 1.90 12.06
CA PHE A 106 1.85 3.29 11.76
C PHE A 106 2.71 4.24 12.61
N LYS A 107 3.40 5.18 11.95
CA LYS A 107 4.16 6.26 12.60
C LYS A 107 3.37 7.56 12.46
N PRO A 108 2.88 8.17 13.56
CA PRO A 108 2.14 9.44 13.50
C PRO A 108 3.01 10.57 12.96
N SER A 109 2.38 11.62 12.40
CA SER A 109 3.07 12.89 12.18
C SER A 109 3.37 13.53 13.55
N VAL A 110 4.55 14.16 13.65
CA VAL A 110 4.99 14.91 14.84
C VAL A 110 4.12 16.14 15.00
#